data_AF-A0A2V7WCB9-F1
#
_entry.id   AF-A0A2V7WCB9-F1
#
_cell.length_a   1.000
_cell.length_b   1.000
_cell.length_c   1.000
_cell.angle_alpha   90.00
_cell.angle_beta   90.00
_cell.angle_gamma   90.00
#
_symmetry.space_group_name_H-M   'P 1'
#
loop_
_entity.id
_entity.type
_entity.pdbx_description
1 polymer ?
#
loop_
_entity_poly.entity_id
_entity_poly.type
_entity_poly.pdbx_seq_one_letter_code
_entity_poly.pdbx_strand_id
1 'polypeptide(L)'
;MSDEHDNESREDFEFFSNEYAQALQAFKAIEDQSTTLMLLGVADDLRGFVDQFIDMASRTRRLADEKNQPHFAEWFAELVEKAEALRGAIPQR
;
A
#
# COMPACT_ATOMS: atom_id res chain seq x y z
N MET A 1 -16.12 28.73 13.72
CA MET A 1 -16.41 27.55 12.88
C MET A 1 -15.19 27.09 12.07
N SER A 2 -14.00 27.71 12.24
CA SER A 2 -12.76 27.26 11.56
C SER A 2 -12.05 26.11 12.29
N ASP A 3 -12.26 25.99 13.60
CA ASP A 3 -11.52 25.03 14.45
C ASP A 3 -11.87 23.55 14.15
N GLU A 4 -13.08 23.28 13.65
CA GLU A 4 -13.58 21.91 13.42
C GLU A 4 -13.01 21.30 12.14
N HIS A 5 -12.93 22.09 11.06
CA HIS A 5 -12.29 21.69 9.80
C HIS A 5 -10.77 21.52 9.93
N ASP A 6 -10.12 22.35 10.75
CA ASP A 6 -8.68 22.24 11.02
C ASP A 6 -8.35 20.99 11.85
N ASN A 7 -9.24 20.59 12.76
CA ASN A 7 -9.06 19.37 13.56
C ASN A 7 -9.26 18.11 12.73
N GLU A 8 -10.33 18.03 11.92
CA GLU A 8 -10.57 16.89 11.01
C GLU A 8 -9.41 16.71 10.01
N SER A 9 -8.88 17.81 9.47
CA SER A 9 -7.74 17.75 8.54
C SER A 9 -6.47 17.21 9.18
N ARG A 10 -6.24 17.48 10.48
CA ARG A 10 -5.10 16.92 11.24
C ARG A 10 -5.29 15.45 11.56
N GLU A 11 -6.50 15.06 11.96
CA GLU A 11 -6.84 13.67 12.24
C GLU A 11 -6.69 12.81 10.99
N ASP A 12 -7.20 13.27 9.84
CA ASP A 12 -7.04 12.58 8.56
C ASP A 12 -5.54 12.49 8.18
N PHE A 13 -4.76 13.56 8.36
CA PHE A 13 -3.31 13.54 8.09
C PHE A 13 -2.56 12.51 8.96
N GLU A 14 -2.82 12.47 10.27
CA GLU A 14 -2.19 11.52 11.19
C GLU A 14 -2.58 10.08 10.85
N PHE A 15 -3.86 9.85 10.54
CA PHE A 15 -4.36 8.57 10.09
C PHE A 15 -3.61 8.08 8.84
N PHE A 16 -3.60 8.87 7.76
CA PHE A 16 -2.95 8.45 6.51
C PHE A 16 -1.43 8.36 6.63
N SER A 17 -0.80 9.18 7.48
CA SER A 17 0.63 9.06 7.79
C SER A 17 0.97 7.70 8.40
N ASN A 18 0.17 7.25 9.36
CA ASN A 18 0.36 5.96 10.02
C ASN A 18 0.06 4.79 9.07
N GLU A 19 -1.00 4.88 8.29
CA GLU A 19 -1.34 3.86 7.29
C GLU A 19 -0.25 3.76 6.22
N TYR A 20 0.27 4.89 5.74
CA TYR A 20 1.32 4.90 4.74
C TYR A 20 2.63 4.32 5.28
N ALA A 21 3.02 4.67 6.51
CA ALA A 21 4.21 4.10 7.15
C ALA A 21 4.10 2.57 7.29
N GLN A 22 2.93 2.06 7.69
CA GLN A 22 2.68 0.62 7.79
C GLN A 22 2.71 -0.06 6.41
N ALA A 23 2.06 0.53 5.41
CA ALA A 23 2.07 0.01 4.04
C ALA A 23 3.49 -0.03 3.46
N LEU A 24 4.31 1.00 3.70
CA LEU A 24 5.69 1.03 3.24
C LEU A 24 6.54 -0.09 3.89
N GLN A 25 6.37 -0.31 5.20
CA GLN A 25 7.06 -1.42 5.89
C GLN A 25 6.61 -2.78 5.39
N ALA A 26 5.30 -2.97 5.18
CA ALA A 26 4.74 -4.21 4.64
C ALA A 26 5.27 -4.48 3.21
N PHE A 27 5.26 -3.46 2.35
CA PHE A 27 5.78 -3.58 0.99
C PHE A 27 7.26 -3.97 0.99
N LYS A 28 8.07 -3.29 1.80
CA LYS A 28 9.50 -3.61 1.92
C LYS A 28 9.73 -5.04 2.39
N ALA A 29 8.95 -5.52 3.36
CA ALA A 29 9.05 -6.90 3.82
C ALA A 29 8.71 -7.91 2.72
N ILE A 30 7.71 -7.61 1.88
CA ILE A 30 7.36 -8.42 0.72
C ILE A 30 8.51 -8.41 -0.31
N GLU A 31 9.08 -7.25 -0.60
CA GLU A 31 10.19 -7.10 -1.55
C GLU A 31 11.44 -7.86 -1.07
N ASP A 32 11.84 -7.70 0.19
CA ASP A 32 13.00 -8.37 0.79
C ASP A 32 12.83 -9.90 0.80
N GLN A 33 11.61 -10.38 1.01
CA GLN A 33 11.30 -11.82 1.06
C GLN A 33 11.02 -12.44 -0.32
N SER A 34 10.71 -11.62 -1.33
CA SER A 34 10.30 -12.08 -2.66
C SER A 34 11.30 -13.06 -3.28
N THR A 35 12.59 -12.73 -3.23
CA THR A 35 13.66 -13.57 -3.77
C THR A 35 13.73 -14.92 -3.05
N THR A 36 13.60 -14.92 -1.72
CA THR A 36 13.62 -16.14 -0.91
C THR A 36 12.42 -17.02 -1.21
N LEU A 37 11.22 -16.44 -1.28
CA LEU A 37 9.98 -17.18 -1.56
C LEU A 37 9.96 -17.76 -2.96
N MET A 38 10.50 -17.04 -3.95
CA MET A 38 10.69 -17.56 -5.31
C MET A 38 11.66 -18.75 -5.33
N LEU A 39 12.78 -18.69 -4.60
CA LEU A 39 13.75 -19.80 -4.51
C LEU A 39 13.19 -21.04 -3.83
N LEU A 40 12.34 -20.87 -2.82
CA LEU A 40 11.69 -21.97 -2.09
C LEU A 40 10.50 -22.58 -2.87
N GLY A 41 10.17 -22.05 -4.05
CA GLY A 41 9.10 -22.55 -4.89
C GLY A 41 7.70 -22.24 -4.37
N VAL A 42 7.59 -21.23 -3.49
CA VAL A 42 6.34 -20.78 -2.83
C VAL A 42 5.80 -19.51 -3.51
N ALA A 43 5.88 -19.48 -4.84
CA ALA A 43 5.52 -18.32 -5.66
C ALA A 43 4.02 -17.95 -5.54
N ASP A 44 3.16 -18.94 -5.32
CA ASP A 44 1.71 -18.72 -5.18
C ASP A 44 1.36 -17.96 -3.88
N ASP A 45 2.06 -18.25 -2.78
CA ASP A 45 1.88 -17.54 -1.51
C ASP A 45 2.39 -16.10 -1.63
N LEU A 46 3.56 -15.89 -2.25
CA LEU A 46 4.07 -14.56 -2.54
C LEU A 46 3.07 -13.74 -3.36
N ARG A 47 2.47 -14.37 -4.39
CA ARG A 47 1.42 -13.73 -5.19
C ARG A 47 0.20 -13.37 -4.35
N GLY A 48 -0.21 -14.27 -3.45
CA GLY A 48 -1.30 -14.02 -2.52
C GLY A 48 -1.04 -12.81 -1.61
N PHE A 49 0.17 -12.69 -1.06
CA PHE A 49 0.55 -11.53 -0.24
C PHE A 49 0.58 -10.23 -1.06
N VAL A 50 1.10 -10.26 -2.27
CA VAL A 50 1.12 -9.10 -3.17
C VAL A 50 -0.30 -8.67 -3.55
N ASP A 51 -1.20 -9.62 -3.86
CA ASP A 51 -2.59 -9.33 -4.20
C ASP A 51 -3.34 -8.70 -3.02
N GLN A 52 -3.12 -9.20 -1.79
CA GLN A 52 -3.69 -8.62 -0.56
C GLN A 52 -3.15 -7.20 -0.30
N PHE A 53 -1.85 -6.98 -0.53
CA PHE A 53 -1.24 -5.66 -0.38
C PHE A 53 -1.84 -4.65 -1.37
N ILE A 54 -1.96 -5.03 -2.65
CA ILE A 54 -2.55 -4.17 -3.69
C ILE A 54 -3.98 -3.77 -3.34
N ASP A 55 -4.80 -4.72 -2.89
CA ASP A 55 -6.20 -4.44 -2.52
C ASP A 55 -6.30 -3.49 -1.31
N MET A 56 -5.46 -3.70 -0.29
CA MET A 56 -5.39 -2.83 0.88
C MET A 56 -4.93 -1.41 0.50
N ALA A 57 -3.81 -1.28 -0.21
CA ALA A 57 -3.27 0.02 -0.63
C ALA A 57 -4.23 0.76 -1.57
N SER A 58 -4.92 0.05 -2.46
CA SER A 58 -5.93 0.63 -3.36
C SER A 58 -7.19 1.10 -2.63
N ARG A 59 -7.58 0.44 -1.54
CA ARG A 59 -8.68 0.90 -0.67
C ARG A 59 -8.28 2.17 0.08
N THR A 60 -7.09 2.21 0.67
CA THR A 60 -6.61 3.39 1.39
C THR A 60 -6.39 4.59 0.46
N ARG A 61 -5.91 4.34 -0.78
CA ARG A 61 -5.82 5.37 -1.82
C ARG A 61 -7.17 6.05 -2.08
N ARG A 62 -8.21 5.26 -2.32
CA ARG A 62 -9.56 5.79 -2.59
C ARG A 62 -10.09 6.59 -1.41
N LEU A 63 -9.85 6.13 -0.19
CA LEU A 63 -10.23 6.86 1.01
C LEU A 63 -9.48 8.20 1.12
N ALA A 64 -8.19 8.25 0.76
CA ALA A 64 -7.42 9.49 0.70
C ALA A 64 -7.98 10.47 -0.35
N ASP A 65 -8.37 9.99 -1.53
CA ASP A 65 -9.05 10.80 -2.55
C ASP A 65 -10.38 11.36 -2.01
N GLU A 66 -11.22 10.51 -1.39
CA GLU A 66 -12.51 10.89 -0.79
C GLU A 66 -12.36 11.95 0.31
N LYS A 67 -11.27 11.88 1.08
CA LYS A 67 -10.92 12.82 2.15
C LYS A 67 -10.14 14.05 1.68
N ASN A 68 -9.97 14.23 0.37
CA ASN A 68 -9.22 15.34 -0.22
C ASN A 68 -7.76 15.43 0.29
N GLN A 69 -7.11 14.26 0.40
CA GLN A 69 -5.72 14.07 0.82
C GLN A 69 -4.86 13.63 -0.38
N PRO A 70 -4.63 14.50 -1.38
CA PRO A 70 -4.09 14.11 -2.69
C PRO A 70 -2.67 13.55 -2.63
N HIS A 71 -1.84 14.04 -1.69
CA HIS A 71 -0.47 13.52 -1.54
C HIS A 71 -0.45 12.07 -1.08
N PHE A 72 -1.34 11.70 -0.14
CA PHE A 72 -1.45 10.32 0.28
C PHE A 72 -2.02 9.43 -0.82
N ALA A 73 -3.01 9.92 -1.57
CA ALA A 73 -3.51 9.19 -2.74
C ALA A 73 -2.40 8.92 -3.77
N GLU A 74 -1.54 9.90 -4.06
CA GLU A 74 -0.37 9.72 -4.93
C GLU A 74 0.61 8.69 -4.37
N TRP A 75 0.96 8.78 -3.09
CA TRP A 75 1.91 7.84 -2.49
C TRP A 75 1.38 6.41 -2.43
N PHE A 76 0.10 6.20 -2.13
CA PHE A 76 -0.51 4.88 -2.21
C PHE A 76 -0.61 4.39 -3.65
N ALA A 77 -0.80 5.27 -4.64
CA ALA A 77 -0.75 4.89 -6.05
C ALA A 77 0.64 4.36 -6.45
N GLU A 78 1.72 5.02 -6.02
CA GLU A 78 3.08 4.53 -6.27
C GLU A 78 3.34 3.16 -5.63
N LEU A 79 2.84 2.92 -4.42
CA LEU A 79 2.95 1.62 -3.75
C LEU A 79 2.19 0.53 -4.51
N VAL A 80 0.99 0.84 -5.01
CA VAL A 80 0.20 -0.08 -5.84
C VAL A 80 0.94 -0.41 -7.13
N GLU A 81 1.48 0.59 -7.83
CA GLU A 81 2.24 0.37 -9.08
C GLU A 81 3.46 -0.53 -8.86
N LYS A 82 4.24 -0.28 -7.80
CA LYS A 82 5.40 -1.12 -7.44
C LYS A 82 4.98 -2.55 -7.11
N ALA A 83 3.86 -2.74 -6.40
CA ALA A 83 3.35 -4.06 -6.09
C ALA A 83 2.80 -4.79 -7.32
N GLU A 84 2.15 -4.09 -8.25
CA GLU A 84 1.71 -4.67 -9.53
C GLU A 84 2.90 -5.11 -10.38
N ALA A 85 3.97 -4.32 -10.42
CA ALA A 85 5.21 -4.70 -11.10
C ALA A 85 5.82 -5.98 -10.48
N LEU A 86 5.87 -6.06 -9.15
CA LEU A 86 6.32 -7.26 -8.46
C LEU A 86 5.43 -8.47 -8.78
N ARG A 87 4.10 -8.29 -8.75
CA ARG A 87 3.12 -9.33 -9.10
C ARG A 87 3.36 -9.89 -10.50
N GLY A 88 3.67 -9.02 -11.46
CA GLY A 88 3.97 -9.40 -12.84
C GLY A 88 5.28 -10.16 -13.01
N ALA A 89 6.23 -10.00 -12.08
CA ALA A 89 7.50 -10.71 -12.08
C ALA A 89 7.39 -12.14 -11.49
N ILE A 90 6.31 -12.45 -10.77
CA ILE A 90 6.08 -13.77 -10.19
C ILE A 90 5.64 -14.76 -11.29
N PRO A 91 6.35 -15.87 -11.50
CA PRO A 91 5.99 -16.86 -12.52
C PRO A 91 4.58 -17.43 -12.29
N GLN A 92 3.77 -17.47 -13.35
CA GLN A 92 2.54 -18.25 -13.38
C GLN A 92 2.94 -19.71 -13.62
N ARG A 93 2.71 -20.60 -12.65
CA ARG A 93 2.90 -22.04 -12.87
C ARG A 93 1.78 -22.64 -13.71
#